data_AF-A0A7S2J158-F1
#
_entry.id   AF-A0A7S2J158-F1
#
_cell.length_a   1.000
_cell.length_b   1.000
_cell.length_c   1.000
_cell.angle_alpha   90.00
_cell.angle_beta   90.00
_cell.angle_gamma   90.00
#
_symmetry.space_group_name_H-M   'P 1'
#
loop_
_entity.id
_entity.type
_entity.pdbx_description
1 polymer ?
#
loop_
_entity_poly.entity_id
_entity_poly.type
_entity_poly.pdbx_seq_one_letter_code
_entity_poly.pdbx_strand_id
1 'polypeptide(L)'
;QVLFAVYALAMVVIAAYVINIIVEKVNQRNVDLILASLQNEQKALAAARERSARMLFGDGDWSDHRETFLERNRGVIGSTAWTTVLILFGTVFYAITEPCTCGYGDGKVDGCVSDSFQTCSSTGGYTKTWGQTLSMSVITLTTIGFGTNTPRSKLGRIVAVPWMLLGVAGMAHVVGQLQHFFFERHQEKKKARIPRAMREHFVEVAVGESRDELDRSEYRAYRLLLEGMVTTEQIQSIDAHFEHESVAAPWAFSFQAH
;
A
#
# COMPACT_ATOMS: atom_id res chain seq x y z
N GLN A 1 8.79 25.94 -13.73
CA GLN A 1 7.42 25.46 -13.41
C GLN A 1 7.27 23.95 -13.55
N VAL A 2 7.80 23.29 -14.59
CA VAL A 2 7.91 21.81 -14.67
C VAL A 2 8.61 21.20 -13.43
N LEU A 3 9.64 21.88 -12.92
CA LEU A 3 10.32 21.53 -11.68
C LEU A 3 9.39 21.39 -10.46
N PHE A 4 8.32 22.19 -10.35
CA PHE A 4 7.40 22.11 -9.21
C PHE A 4 6.49 20.87 -9.29
N ALA A 5 6.07 20.47 -10.50
CA ALA A 5 5.29 19.24 -10.69
C ALA A 5 6.16 17.99 -10.46
N VAL A 6 7.40 18.00 -10.95
CA VAL A 6 8.39 16.94 -10.67
C VAL A 6 8.73 16.88 -9.18
N TYR A 7 8.90 18.04 -8.52
CA TYR A 7 9.13 18.12 -7.08
C TYR A 7 7.93 17.61 -6.29
N ALA A 8 6.70 17.97 -6.66
CA ALA A 8 5.50 17.47 -5.99
C ALA A 8 5.34 15.95 -6.12
N LEU A 9 5.55 15.39 -7.32
CA LEU A 9 5.55 13.94 -7.54
C LEU A 9 6.69 13.25 -6.78
N ALA A 10 7.89 13.83 -6.80
CA ALA A 10 9.02 13.33 -6.01
C ALA A 10 8.73 13.38 -4.51
N MET A 11 8.09 14.44 -4.01
CA MET A 11 7.69 14.56 -2.60
C MET A 11 6.64 13.54 -2.21
N VAL A 12 5.69 13.21 -3.09
CA VAL A 12 4.71 12.13 -2.85
C VAL A 12 5.40 10.77 -2.80
N VAL A 13 6.32 10.49 -3.72
CA VAL A 13 7.10 9.25 -3.74
C VAL A 13 8.05 9.15 -2.54
N ILE A 14 8.72 10.23 -2.18
CA ILE A 14 9.60 10.31 -1.01
C ILE A 14 8.81 10.21 0.28
N ALA A 15 7.66 10.87 0.40
CA ALA A 15 6.79 10.74 1.58
C ALA A 15 6.30 9.30 1.73
N ALA A 16 5.84 8.65 0.65
CA ALA A 16 5.48 7.24 0.68
C ALA A 16 6.68 6.35 1.07
N TYR A 17 7.88 6.63 0.56
CA TYR A 17 9.12 5.93 0.90
C TYR A 17 9.51 6.11 2.38
N VAL A 18 9.44 7.34 2.91
CA VAL A 18 9.78 7.68 4.29
C VAL A 18 8.77 7.08 5.27
N ILE A 19 7.47 7.17 4.97
CA ILE A 19 6.42 6.49 5.74
C ILE A 19 6.71 4.99 5.80
N ASN A 20 7.08 4.38 4.68
CA ASN A 20 7.45 2.97 4.63
C ASN A 20 8.67 2.63 5.49
N ILE A 21 9.73 3.46 5.47
CA ILE A 21 10.90 3.30 6.36
C ILE A 21 10.52 3.42 7.84
N ILE A 22 9.67 4.38 8.19
CA ILE A 22 9.25 4.61 9.58
C ILE A 22 8.43 3.41 10.07
N VAL A 23 7.46 2.95 9.28
CA VAL A 23 6.66 1.76 9.58
C VAL A 23 7.55 0.53 9.73
N GLU A 24 8.51 0.32 8.84
CA GLU A 24 9.50 -0.76 8.93
C GLU A 24 10.30 -0.68 10.23
N LYS A 25 10.79 0.51 10.59
CA LYS A 25 11.64 0.72 11.78
C LYS A 25 10.86 0.56 13.09
N VAL A 26 9.62 1.05 13.14
CA VAL A 26 8.72 0.85 14.28
C VAL A 26 8.39 -0.62 14.44
N ASN A 27 8.07 -1.30 13.34
CA ASN A 27 7.73 -2.72 13.37
C ASN A 27 8.94 -3.59 13.74
N GLN A 28 10.15 -3.27 13.28
CA GLN A 28 11.38 -3.97 13.68
C GLN A 28 11.68 -3.82 15.17
N ARG A 29 11.53 -2.61 15.74
CA ARG A 29 11.73 -2.39 17.18
C ARG A 29 10.82 -3.26 18.05
N ASN A 30 9.57 -3.43 17.63
CA ASN A 30 8.63 -4.27 18.37
C ASN A 30 9.08 -5.75 18.36
N VAL A 31 9.63 -6.24 17.24
CA VAL A 31 10.16 -7.61 17.13
C VAL A 31 11.44 -7.80 17.96
N ASP A 32 12.38 -6.85 17.89
CA ASP A 32 13.66 -6.96 18.60
C ASP A 32 13.48 -6.94 20.13
N LEU A 33 12.52 -6.15 20.63
CA LEU A 33 12.18 -6.11 22.06
C LEU A 33 11.60 -7.44 22.56
N ILE A 34 10.75 -8.09 21.75
CA ILE A 34 10.17 -9.41 22.05
C ILE A 34 11.26 -10.49 21.99
N LEU A 35 12.18 -10.43 21.02
CA LEU A 35 13.28 -11.38 20.93
C LEU A 35 14.26 -11.23 22.11
N ALA A 36 14.52 -10.01 22.56
CA ALA A 36 15.41 -9.74 23.68
C ALA A 36 14.85 -10.25 25.02
N SER A 37 13.53 -10.22 25.24
CA SER A 37 12.91 -10.77 26.45
C SER A 37 12.96 -12.30 26.47
N LEU A 38 12.82 -12.96 25.33
CA LEU A 38 12.82 -14.42 25.22
C LEU A 38 14.23 -15.04 25.29
N GLN A 39 15.26 -14.34 24.83
CA GLN A 39 16.63 -14.89 24.70
C GLN A 39 17.26 -15.35 26.02
N ASN A 40 16.89 -14.75 27.15
CA ASN A 40 17.43 -15.15 28.46
C ASN A 40 16.88 -16.50 28.95
N GLU A 41 15.67 -16.88 28.50
CA GLU A 41 14.99 -18.11 28.89
C GLU A 41 15.31 -19.28 27.95
N GLN A 42 15.69 -19.00 26.69
CA GLN A 42 15.84 -20.03 25.66
C GLN A 42 17.14 -20.84 25.70
N LYS A 43 18.23 -20.30 26.27
CA LYS A 43 19.58 -20.93 26.15
C LYS A 43 19.69 -22.30 26.82
N ALA A 44 18.84 -22.62 27.81
CA ALA A 44 18.84 -23.91 28.50
C ALA A 44 18.06 -25.01 27.74
N LEU A 45 17.14 -24.64 26.84
CA LEU A 45 16.20 -25.56 26.17
C LEU A 45 16.43 -25.69 24.65
N ALA A 46 17.40 -24.96 24.10
CA ALA A 46 17.65 -24.83 22.66
C ALA A 46 17.88 -26.17 21.94
N ALA A 47 18.60 -27.12 22.56
CA ALA A 47 18.95 -28.39 21.92
C ALA A 47 17.76 -29.36 21.74
N ALA A 48 16.77 -29.29 22.64
CA ALA A 48 15.53 -30.06 22.52
C ALA A 48 14.60 -29.45 21.47
N ARG A 49 14.46 -28.11 21.48
CA ARG A 49 13.63 -27.35 20.53
C ARG A 49 14.08 -27.49 19.08
N GLU A 50 15.40 -27.52 18.84
CA GLU A 50 15.95 -27.66 17.49
C GLU A 50 15.60 -29.02 16.84
N ARG A 51 15.39 -30.07 17.64
CA ARG A 51 14.96 -31.39 17.14
C ARG A 51 13.50 -31.36 16.72
N SER A 52 12.62 -30.83 17.57
CA SER A 52 11.20 -30.70 17.28
C SER A 52 10.95 -29.84 16.05
N ALA A 53 11.63 -28.69 15.92
CA ALA A 53 11.50 -27.83 14.75
C ALA A 53 11.94 -28.52 13.44
N ARG A 54 13.00 -29.36 13.47
CA ARG A 54 13.43 -30.12 12.28
C ARG A 54 12.45 -31.22 11.88
N MET A 55 11.76 -31.85 12.83
CA MET A 55 10.72 -32.83 12.50
C MET A 55 9.47 -32.18 11.92
N LEU A 56 9.09 -30.99 12.43
CA LEU A 56 7.94 -30.23 11.96
C LEU A 56 8.16 -29.58 10.59
N PHE A 57 9.37 -29.07 10.37
CA PHE A 57 9.82 -28.55 9.10
C PHE A 57 10.83 -29.56 8.53
N GLY A 58 10.35 -30.75 8.15
CA GLY A 58 11.14 -31.60 7.25
C GLY A 58 11.61 -30.76 6.06
N ASP A 59 12.83 -31.02 5.55
CA ASP A 59 13.54 -30.24 4.52
C ASP A 59 12.68 -30.04 3.25
N GLY A 60 11.70 -29.16 3.35
CA GLY A 60 10.70 -28.89 2.35
C GLY A 60 11.32 -27.90 1.39
N ASP A 61 11.48 -28.36 0.16
CA ASP A 61 11.86 -27.57 -1.00
C ASP A 61 11.03 -26.28 -1.03
N TRP A 62 11.66 -25.16 -0.67
CA TRP A 62 11.12 -23.83 -0.87
C TRP A 62 11.19 -23.55 -2.37
N SER A 63 10.26 -24.14 -3.13
CA SER A 63 10.05 -23.79 -4.52
C SER A 63 9.62 -22.32 -4.57
N ASP A 64 10.62 -21.46 -4.72
CA ASP A 64 10.53 -20.05 -5.04
C ASP A 64 9.59 -19.92 -6.23
N HIS A 65 8.33 -19.61 -5.97
CA HIS A 65 7.38 -19.24 -7.00
C HIS A 65 7.86 -17.88 -7.50
N ARG A 66 8.74 -17.95 -8.49
CA ARG A 66 9.36 -16.81 -9.14
C ARG A 66 8.30 -16.17 -10.05
N GLU A 67 7.26 -15.62 -9.44
CA GLU A 67 6.28 -14.79 -10.12
C GLU A 67 7.03 -13.66 -10.80
N THR A 68 6.79 -13.52 -12.11
CA THR A 68 7.46 -12.48 -12.87
C THR A 68 7.05 -11.11 -12.31
N PHE A 69 8.00 -10.17 -12.25
CA PHE A 69 7.77 -8.82 -11.72
C PHE A 69 6.54 -8.13 -12.35
N LEU A 70 6.22 -8.47 -13.61
CA LEU A 70 5.08 -7.94 -14.35
C LEU A 70 3.73 -8.45 -13.83
N GLU A 71 3.62 -9.72 -13.46
CA GLU A 71 2.36 -10.30 -12.97
C GLU A 71 2.04 -9.82 -11.56
N ARG A 72 3.04 -9.79 -10.68
CA ARG A 72 2.91 -9.25 -9.33
C ARG A 72 2.53 -7.75 -9.33
N ASN A 73 3.01 -6.99 -10.32
CA ASN A 73 2.78 -5.54 -10.36
C ASN A 73 1.73 -5.10 -11.37
N ARG A 74 0.98 -6.03 -11.97
CA ARG A 74 0.03 -5.75 -13.05
C ARG A 74 -1.01 -4.69 -12.66
N GLY A 75 -1.49 -4.71 -11.41
CA GLY A 75 -2.46 -3.73 -10.88
C GLY A 75 -1.89 -2.31 -10.78
N VAL A 76 -0.66 -2.17 -10.28
CA VAL A 76 0.06 -0.89 -10.19
C VAL A 76 0.39 -0.36 -11.60
N ILE A 77 0.85 -1.22 -12.49
CA ILE A 77 1.21 -0.84 -13.87
C ILE A 77 -0.04 -0.39 -14.63
N GLY A 78 -1.14 -1.14 -14.55
CA GLY A 78 -2.40 -0.79 -15.22
C GLY A 78 -3.00 0.52 -14.71
N SER A 79 -3.05 0.72 -13.40
CA SER A 79 -3.59 1.95 -12.79
C SER A 79 -2.73 3.18 -13.13
N THR A 80 -1.41 3.03 -13.12
CA THR A 80 -0.48 4.11 -13.47
C THR A 80 -0.56 4.45 -14.96
N ALA A 81 -0.67 3.45 -15.84
CA ALA A 81 -0.82 3.65 -17.27
C ALA A 81 -2.12 4.42 -17.59
N TRP A 82 -3.25 4.04 -17.00
CA TRP A 82 -4.53 4.74 -17.17
C TRP A 82 -4.46 6.21 -16.75
N THR A 83 -3.90 6.48 -15.58
CA THR A 83 -3.74 7.85 -15.07
C THR A 83 -2.80 8.68 -15.96
N THR A 84 -1.74 8.06 -16.49
CA THR A 84 -0.83 8.69 -17.44
C THR A 84 -1.53 9.06 -18.74
N VAL A 85 -2.38 8.19 -19.28
CA VAL A 85 -3.20 8.46 -20.47
C VAL A 85 -4.11 9.67 -20.25
N LEU A 86 -4.75 9.78 -19.09
CA LEU A 86 -5.60 10.94 -18.76
C LEU A 86 -4.80 12.24 -18.65
N ILE A 87 -3.60 12.20 -18.07
CA ILE A 87 -2.70 13.37 -17.99
C ILE A 87 -2.26 13.80 -19.39
N LEU A 88 -1.85 12.85 -20.24
CA LEU A 88 -1.44 13.13 -21.62
C LEU A 88 -2.61 13.69 -22.43
N PHE A 89 -3.80 13.09 -22.31
CA PHE A 89 -5.01 13.59 -22.95
C PHE A 89 -5.28 15.05 -22.57
N GLY A 90 -5.30 15.38 -21.27
CA GLY A 90 -5.52 16.75 -20.82
C GLY A 90 -4.44 17.71 -21.32
N THR A 91 -3.18 17.29 -21.26
CA THR A 91 -2.03 18.09 -21.71
C THR A 91 -2.14 18.44 -23.19
N VAL A 92 -2.39 17.45 -24.03
CA VAL A 92 -2.52 17.61 -25.49
C VAL A 92 -3.77 18.41 -25.81
N PHE A 93 -4.91 18.08 -25.19
CA PHE A 93 -6.16 18.78 -25.41
C PHE A 93 -6.03 20.27 -25.11
N TYR A 94 -5.55 20.65 -23.92
CA TYR A 94 -5.43 22.07 -23.55
C TYR A 94 -4.29 22.78 -24.28
N ALA A 95 -3.22 22.09 -24.67
CA ALA A 95 -2.15 22.69 -25.48
C ALA A 95 -2.64 23.05 -26.89
N ILE A 96 -3.53 22.25 -27.48
CA ILE A 96 -4.03 22.45 -28.85
C ILE A 96 -5.26 23.36 -28.87
N THR A 97 -6.21 23.13 -27.96
CA THR A 97 -7.51 23.84 -27.97
C THR A 97 -7.48 25.17 -27.24
N GLU A 98 -6.58 25.34 -26.26
CA GLU A 98 -6.47 26.55 -25.46
C GLU A 98 -5.03 27.08 -25.34
N PRO A 99 -4.26 27.20 -26.46
CA PRO A 99 -2.91 27.77 -26.43
C PRO A 99 -2.93 29.25 -26.03
N CYS A 100 -3.99 29.96 -26.45
CA CYS A 100 -4.35 31.28 -25.94
C CYS A 100 -5.88 31.39 -25.82
N THR A 101 -6.39 32.03 -24.78
CA THR A 101 -7.82 32.32 -24.64
C THR A 101 -8.07 33.65 -23.98
N CYS A 102 -9.11 34.36 -24.43
CA CYS A 102 -9.58 35.58 -23.80
C CYS A 102 -10.42 35.33 -22.54
N GLY A 103 -10.68 34.07 -22.19
CA GLY A 103 -11.55 33.70 -21.08
C GLY A 103 -13.04 33.80 -21.42
N TYR A 104 -13.87 33.24 -20.55
CA TYR A 104 -15.32 33.16 -20.70
C TYR A 104 -16.04 33.53 -19.40
N GLY A 105 -17.18 34.21 -19.54
CA GLY A 105 -17.96 34.73 -18.40
C GLY A 105 -17.18 35.80 -17.63
N ASP A 106 -17.24 35.76 -16.30
CA ASP A 106 -16.63 36.74 -15.39
C ASP A 106 -15.10 36.80 -15.47
N GLY A 107 -14.46 35.82 -16.11
CA GLY A 107 -13.01 35.79 -16.33
C GLY A 107 -12.57 36.27 -17.71
N LYS A 108 -13.46 36.88 -18.49
CA LYS A 108 -13.16 37.38 -19.85
C LYS A 108 -12.36 38.69 -19.77
N VAL A 109 -11.30 38.79 -20.58
CA VAL A 109 -10.51 40.01 -20.71
C VAL A 109 -11.20 40.96 -21.68
N ASP A 110 -11.45 42.20 -21.23
CA ASP A 110 -12.08 43.23 -22.06
C ASP A 110 -11.18 43.65 -23.22
N GLY A 111 -11.75 43.72 -24.42
CA GLY A 111 -11.01 44.05 -25.65
C GLY A 111 -10.15 42.93 -26.22
N CYS A 112 -10.13 41.74 -25.62
CA CYS A 112 -9.36 40.60 -26.12
C CYS A 112 -10.05 39.92 -27.32
N VAL A 113 -9.26 39.60 -28.36
CA VAL A 113 -9.71 38.94 -29.59
C VAL A 113 -8.98 37.62 -29.78
N SER A 114 -9.74 36.53 -29.97
CA SER A 114 -9.20 35.16 -30.03
C SER A 114 -9.06 34.58 -31.44
N ASP A 115 -8.97 35.41 -32.48
CA ASP A 115 -8.91 34.95 -33.89
C ASP A 115 -7.58 34.26 -34.24
N SER A 116 -6.46 34.77 -33.70
CA SER A 116 -5.14 34.17 -33.89
C SER A 116 -4.37 34.18 -32.57
N PHE A 117 -3.39 33.29 -32.44
CA PHE A 117 -2.53 33.25 -31.26
C PHE A 117 -1.82 34.60 -31.02
N GLN A 118 -1.31 35.22 -32.10
CA GLN A 118 -0.58 36.48 -32.01
C GLN A 118 -1.46 37.63 -31.55
N THR A 119 -2.68 37.72 -32.10
CA THR A 119 -3.68 38.74 -31.70
C THR A 119 -4.17 38.52 -30.27
N CYS A 120 -4.39 37.26 -29.88
CA CYS A 120 -4.80 36.92 -28.53
C CYS A 120 -3.71 37.27 -27.50
N SER A 121 -2.45 36.98 -27.82
CA SER A 121 -1.33 37.31 -26.93
C SER A 121 -1.07 38.81 -26.84
N SER A 122 -1.26 39.58 -27.91
CA SER A 122 -1.03 41.03 -27.90
C SER A 122 -2.16 41.82 -27.22
N THR A 123 -3.38 41.27 -27.21
CA THR A 123 -4.56 41.87 -26.56
C THR A 123 -4.72 41.45 -25.09
N GLY A 124 -3.72 40.77 -24.50
CA GLY A 124 -3.70 40.39 -23.09
C GLY A 124 -4.43 39.09 -22.76
N GLY A 125 -4.67 38.23 -23.74
CA GLY A 125 -5.23 36.90 -23.54
C GLY A 125 -4.33 35.97 -22.73
N TYR A 126 -4.92 34.98 -22.07
CA TYR A 126 -4.22 33.99 -21.26
C TYR A 126 -3.52 32.97 -22.16
N THR A 127 -2.19 32.98 -22.19
CA THR A 127 -1.38 32.03 -22.95
C THR A 127 -0.95 30.84 -22.08
N LYS A 128 -0.88 29.65 -22.68
CA LYS A 128 -0.42 28.43 -22.03
C LYS A 128 0.60 27.73 -22.91
N THR A 129 1.78 27.49 -22.36
CA THR A 129 2.80 26.64 -23.00
C THR A 129 2.55 25.17 -22.73
N TRP A 130 3.13 24.27 -23.54
CA TRP A 130 3.05 22.81 -23.37
C TRP A 130 3.51 22.35 -21.97
N GLY A 131 4.57 22.94 -21.43
CA GLY A 131 5.05 22.62 -20.08
C GLY A 131 4.07 23.06 -18.98
N GLN A 132 3.36 24.17 -19.20
CA GLN A 132 2.34 24.67 -18.28
C GLN A 132 1.06 23.85 -18.34
N THR A 133 0.64 23.37 -19.51
CA THR A 133 -0.52 22.49 -19.64
C THR A 133 -0.25 21.10 -19.05
N LEU A 134 0.98 20.58 -19.20
CA LEU A 134 1.39 19.34 -18.51
C LEU A 134 1.34 19.51 -17.00
N SER A 135 1.95 20.59 -16.50
CA SER A 135 1.97 20.89 -15.07
C SER A 135 0.55 21.06 -14.53
N MET A 136 -0.30 21.82 -15.23
CA MET A 136 -1.72 21.96 -14.90
C MET A 136 -2.40 20.59 -14.82
N SER A 137 -2.18 19.72 -15.80
CA SER A 137 -2.83 18.41 -15.85
C SER A 137 -2.44 17.52 -14.68
N VAL A 138 -1.14 17.47 -14.36
CA VAL A 138 -0.65 16.74 -13.19
C VAL A 138 -1.24 17.31 -11.90
N ILE A 139 -1.15 18.63 -11.67
CA ILE A 139 -1.59 19.30 -10.43
C ILE A 139 -3.11 19.16 -10.22
N THR A 140 -3.89 19.16 -11.29
CA THR A 140 -5.34 18.97 -11.24
C THR A 140 -5.71 17.53 -10.90
N LEU A 141 -5.11 16.55 -11.57
CA LEU A 141 -5.44 15.12 -11.37
C LEU A 141 -4.91 14.58 -10.03
N THR A 142 -3.82 15.15 -9.53
CA THR A 142 -3.29 14.89 -8.19
C THR A 142 -4.00 15.68 -7.10
N THR A 143 -5.07 16.42 -7.44
CA THR A 143 -5.90 17.22 -6.54
C THR A 143 -5.16 18.28 -5.72
N ILE A 144 -3.94 18.66 -6.11
CA ILE A 144 -3.16 19.73 -5.48
C ILE A 144 -3.79 21.10 -5.77
N GLY A 145 -4.18 21.35 -7.03
CA GLY A 145 -5.05 22.47 -7.38
C GLY A 145 -4.50 23.89 -7.16
N PHE A 146 -3.20 24.17 -7.40
CA PHE A 146 -2.62 25.51 -7.18
C PHE A 146 -3.28 26.67 -7.97
N GLY A 147 -4.03 26.38 -9.03
CA GLY A 147 -4.79 27.40 -9.78
C GLY A 147 -3.96 28.35 -10.65
N THR A 148 -2.63 28.15 -10.76
CA THR A 148 -1.75 29.01 -11.59
C THR A 148 -2.14 29.02 -13.06
N ASN A 149 -2.59 27.87 -13.57
CA ASN A 149 -3.18 27.74 -14.90
C ASN A 149 -4.49 26.97 -14.77
N THR A 150 -5.55 27.45 -15.42
CA THR A 150 -6.86 26.80 -15.39
C THR A 150 -7.54 26.89 -16.77
N PRO A 151 -8.49 25.99 -17.07
CA PRO A 151 -9.35 26.10 -18.24
C PRO A 151 -10.19 27.37 -18.15
N ARG A 152 -9.98 28.30 -19.08
CA ARG A 152 -10.71 29.57 -19.12
C ARG A 152 -11.68 29.64 -20.29
N SER A 153 -11.50 28.81 -21.31
CA SER A 153 -12.43 28.72 -22.44
C SER A 153 -13.73 28.01 -22.07
N LYS A 154 -14.82 28.30 -22.80
CA LYS A 154 -16.11 27.63 -22.60
C LYS A 154 -15.99 26.11 -22.83
N LEU A 155 -15.36 25.72 -23.92
CA LEU A 155 -15.16 24.32 -24.27
C LEU A 155 -14.23 23.62 -23.27
N GLY A 156 -13.14 24.28 -22.88
CA GLY A 156 -12.22 23.78 -21.88
C GLY A 156 -12.90 23.47 -20.55
N ARG A 157 -13.78 24.37 -20.06
CA ARG A 157 -14.54 24.14 -18.82
C ARG A 157 -15.51 22.96 -18.93
N ILE A 158 -16.18 22.80 -20.06
CA ILE A 158 -17.11 21.67 -20.29
C ILE A 158 -16.35 20.33 -20.25
N VAL A 159 -15.18 20.27 -20.89
CA VAL A 159 -14.34 19.06 -20.90
C VAL A 159 -13.64 18.82 -19.56
N ALA A 160 -13.29 19.90 -18.84
CA ALA A 160 -12.60 19.81 -17.55
C ALA A 160 -13.39 18.98 -16.54
N VAL A 161 -14.71 19.15 -16.45
CA VAL A 161 -15.55 18.49 -15.43
C VAL A 161 -15.46 16.96 -15.50
N PRO A 162 -15.83 16.29 -16.60
CA PRO A 162 -15.75 14.82 -16.66
C PRO A 162 -14.30 14.33 -16.60
N TRP A 163 -13.34 15.05 -17.18
CA TRP A 163 -11.93 14.68 -17.14
C TRP A 163 -11.35 14.73 -15.72
N MET A 164 -11.68 15.74 -14.91
CA MET A 164 -11.27 15.82 -13.52
C MET A 164 -11.86 14.68 -12.70
N LEU A 165 -13.13 14.33 -12.88
CA LEU A 165 -13.77 13.21 -12.16
C LEU A 165 -13.08 11.87 -12.46
N LEU A 166 -12.84 11.57 -13.74
CA LEU A 166 -12.12 10.36 -14.16
C LEU A 166 -10.68 10.35 -13.63
N GLY A 167 -10.05 11.51 -13.63
CA GLY A 167 -8.70 11.72 -13.10
C GLY A 167 -8.57 11.41 -11.62
N VAL A 168 -9.49 11.95 -10.80
CA VAL A 168 -9.53 11.70 -9.35
C VAL A 168 -9.76 10.21 -9.06
N ALA A 169 -10.71 9.58 -9.77
CA ALA A 169 -10.96 8.14 -9.63
C ALA A 169 -9.73 7.30 -10.01
N GLY A 170 -9.05 7.65 -11.11
CA GLY A 170 -7.81 7.02 -11.52
C GLY A 170 -6.70 7.14 -10.47
N MET A 171 -6.52 8.33 -9.91
CA MET A 171 -5.51 8.57 -8.87
C MET A 171 -5.84 7.81 -7.57
N ALA A 172 -7.11 7.76 -7.16
CA ALA A 172 -7.53 6.97 -6.00
C ALA A 172 -7.19 5.47 -6.19
N HIS A 173 -7.39 4.95 -7.41
CA HIS A 173 -7.03 3.58 -7.73
C HIS A 173 -5.51 3.34 -7.69
N VAL A 174 -4.71 4.29 -8.19
CA VAL A 174 -3.23 4.23 -8.07
C VAL A 174 -2.79 4.18 -6.61
N VAL A 175 -3.37 5.02 -5.75
CA VAL A 175 -3.05 5.03 -4.31
C VAL A 175 -3.39 3.70 -3.66
N GLY A 176 -4.57 3.13 -3.95
CA GLY A 176 -4.96 1.81 -3.43
C GLY A 176 -4.00 0.70 -3.87
N GLN A 177 -3.64 0.64 -5.15
CA GLN A 177 -2.69 -0.35 -5.68
C GLN A 177 -1.28 -0.18 -5.11
N LEU A 178 -0.84 1.07 -4.91
CA LEU A 178 0.42 1.36 -4.23
C LEU A 178 0.41 0.84 -2.79
N GLN A 179 -0.67 1.03 -2.04
CA GLN A 179 -0.80 0.48 -0.69
C GLN A 179 -0.62 -1.04 -0.69
N HIS A 180 -1.35 -1.77 -1.55
CA HIS A 180 -1.21 -3.23 -1.67
C HIS A 180 0.23 -3.65 -1.97
N PHE A 181 0.86 -3.02 -2.96
CA PHE A 181 2.25 -3.30 -3.33
C PHE A 181 3.25 -3.08 -2.19
N PHE A 182 3.01 -2.08 -1.33
CA PHE A 182 3.84 -1.86 -0.14
C PHE A 182 3.52 -2.85 0.99
N PHE A 183 2.25 -3.15 1.24
CA PHE A 183 1.82 -4.07 2.31
C PHE A 183 2.21 -5.53 2.03
N GLU A 184 2.07 -6.01 0.78
CA GLU A 184 2.44 -7.38 0.39
C GLU A 184 3.94 -7.61 0.56
N ARG A 185 4.78 -6.65 0.16
CA ARG A 185 6.22 -6.71 0.41
C ARG A 185 6.57 -6.73 1.89
N HIS A 186 5.78 -6.04 2.71
CA HIS A 186 5.97 -6.05 4.15
C HIS A 186 5.61 -7.40 4.75
N GLN A 187 4.49 -7.99 4.33
CA GLN A 187 4.04 -9.32 4.76
C GLN A 187 5.01 -10.43 4.31
N GLU A 188 5.44 -10.43 3.05
CA GLU A 188 6.40 -11.43 2.54
C GLU A 188 7.75 -11.34 3.25
N LYS A 189 8.27 -10.11 3.47
CA LYS A 189 9.50 -9.92 4.23
C LYS A 189 9.34 -10.30 5.70
N LYS A 190 8.19 -10.05 6.33
CA LYS A 190 7.93 -10.52 7.70
C LYS A 190 7.96 -12.05 7.77
N LYS A 191 7.30 -12.75 6.85
CA LYS A 191 7.29 -14.22 6.78
C LYS A 191 8.68 -14.81 6.52
N ALA A 192 9.44 -14.21 5.61
CA ALA A 192 10.79 -14.65 5.27
C ALA A 192 11.83 -14.35 6.36
N ARG A 193 11.52 -13.47 7.31
CA ARG A 193 12.47 -12.95 8.30
C ARG A 193 12.15 -13.38 9.73
N ILE A 194 11.15 -14.24 9.95
CA ILE A 194 10.93 -14.89 11.25
C ILE A 194 12.20 -15.70 11.57
N PRO A 195 13.01 -15.28 12.55
CA PRO A 195 14.24 -15.99 12.89
C PRO A 195 13.89 -17.40 13.36
N ARG A 196 14.80 -18.35 13.13
CA ARG A 196 14.59 -19.76 13.53
C ARG A 196 14.15 -19.89 15.00
N ALA A 197 14.74 -19.10 15.89
CA ALA A 197 14.38 -19.03 17.32
C ALA A 197 12.93 -18.58 17.59
N MET A 198 12.37 -17.67 16.79
CA MET A 198 10.98 -17.23 16.93
C MET A 198 9.99 -18.27 16.38
N ARG A 199 10.37 -18.96 15.30
CA ARG A 199 9.59 -20.09 14.78
C ARG A 199 9.54 -21.24 15.81
N GLU A 200 10.66 -21.52 16.46
CA GLU A 200 10.75 -22.48 17.56
C GLU A 200 9.87 -22.09 18.75
N HIS A 201 9.79 -20.80 19.09
CA HIS A 201 8.90 -20.31 20.14
C HIS A 201 7.40 -20.46 19.78
N PHE A 202 7.01 -20.19 18.55
CA PHE A 202 5.61 -20.39 18.12
C PHE A 202 5.18 -21.85 18.11
N VAL A 203 6.11 -22.76 17.79
CA VAL A 203 5.89 -24.20 17.94
C VAL A 203 5.65 -24.55 19.40
N GLU A 204 6.49 -24.07 20.31
CA GLU A 204 6.35 -24.33 21.75
C GLU A 204 5.01 -23.85 22.30
N VAL A 205 4.59 -22.63 21.94
CA VAL A 205 3.29 -22.09 22.37
C VAL A 205 2.12 -22.87 21.76
N ALA A 206 2.26 -23.40 20.55
CA ALA A 206 1.18 -24.11 19.87
C ALA A 206 1.07 -25.60 20.21
N VAL A 207 2.17 -26.24 20.62
CA VAL A 207 2.28 -27.71 20.83
C VAL A 207 2.38 -28.09 22.32
N GLY A 208 2.78 -27.16 23.19
CA GLY A 208 2.98 -27.46 24.61
C GLY A 208 4.10 -28.48 24.88
N GLU A 209 4.06 -29.15 26.05
CA GLU A 209 5.04 -30.17 26.41
C GLU A 209 4.64 -31.55 25.84
N SER A 210 5.38 -31.98 24.82
CA SER A 210 5.64 -33.39 24.45
C SER A 210 4.59 -34.19 23.66
N ARG A 211 4.49 -33.94 22.35
CA ARG A 211 4.08 -34.97 21.36
C ARG A 211 4.89 -34.85 20.07
N ASP A 212 5.17 -36.00 19.43
CA ASP A 212 5.89 -36.10 18.15
C ASP A 212 4.98 -35.77 16.94
N GLU A 213 3.68 -35.56 17.14
CA GLU A 213 2.70 -35.19 16.11
C GLU A 213 1.83 -34.01 16.58
N LEU A 214 1.46 -33.15 15.64
CA LEU A 214 0.58 -32.01 15.87
C LEU A 214 -0.89 -32.40 15.66
N ASP A 215 -1.76 -32.09 16.62
CA ASP A 215 -3.20 -32.15 16.41
C ASP A 215 -3.68 -31.01 15.48
N ARG A 216 -4.86 -31.20 14.88
CA ARG A 216 -5.50 -30.21 14.02
C ARG A 216 -5.72 -28.87 14.71
N SER A 217 -5.94 -28.85 16.02
CA SER A 217 -6.10 -27.63 16.81
C SER A 217 -4.76 -26.88 16.98
N GLU A 218 -3.71 -27.59 17.38
CA GLU A 218 -2.33 -27.11 17.50
C GLU A 218 -1.80 -26.56 16.17
N TYR A 219 -2.13 -27.22 15.05
CA TYR A 219 -1.65 -26.79 13.73
C TYR A 219 -2.27 -25.46 13.31
N ARG A 220 -3.53 -25.24 13.69
CA ARG A 220 -4.20 -23.95 13.46
C ARG A 220 -3.55 -22.86 14.31
N ALA A 221 -3.32 -23.10 15.61
CA ALA A 221 -2.68 -22.13 16.49
C ALA A 221 -1.28 -21.77 15.98
N TYR A 222 -0.46 -22.77 15.66
CA TYR A 222 0.85 -22.58 15.05
C TYR A 222 0.78 -21.76 13.77
N ARG A 223 -0.15 -22.08 12.85
CA ARG A 223 -0.28 -21.36 11.58
C ARG A 223 -0.74 -19.91 11.79
N LEU A 224 -1.64 -19.66 12.74
CA LEU A 224 -2.12 -18.31 13.07
C LEU A 224 -1.00 -17.44 13.68
N LEU A 225 -0.16 -18.02 14.53
CA LEU A 225 1.04 -17.36 15.09
C LEU A 225 2.07 -17.06 14.01
N LEU A 226 2.36 -18.03 13.13
CA LEU A 226 3.32 -17.86 12.03
C LEU A 226 2.91 -16.77 11.03
N GLU A 227 1.61 -16.66 10.76
CA GLU A 227 1.04 -15.63 9.89
C GLU A 227 0.91 -14.27 10.60
N GLY A 228 1.20 -14.20 11.92
CA GLY A 228 1.09 -13.00 12.73
C GLY A 228 -0.34 -12.50 12.92
N MET A 229 -1.34 -13.35 12.69
CA MET A 229 -2.77 -13.03 12.88
C MET A 229 -3.17 -12.99 14.35
N VAL A 230 -2.45 -13.75 15.18
CA VAL A 230 -2.66 -13.87 16.61
C VAL A 230 -1.30 -13.79 17.29
N THR A 231 -1.24 -13.18 18.47
CA THR A 231 -0.05 -13.15 19.33
C THR A 231 -0.04 -14.33 20.29
N THR A 232 1.13 -14.67 20.84
CA THR A 232 1.23 -15.74 21.85
C THR A 232 0.39 -15.46 23.08
N GLU A 233 0.31 -14.19 23.51
CA GLU A 233 -0.55 -13.72 24.61
C GLU A 233 -2.03 -13.96 24.33
N GLN A 234 -2.48 -13.72 23.09
CA GLN A 234 -3.86 -13.98 22.68
C GLN A 234 -4.18 -15.48 22.68
N ILE A 235 -3.25 -16.35 22.27
CA ILE A 235 -3.42 -17.80 22.37
C ILE A 235 -3.54 -18.21 23.85
N GLN A 236 -2.62 -17.78 24.70
CA GLN A 236 -2.65 -18.10 26.14
C GLN A 236 -3.91 -17.59 26.84
N SER A 237 -4.41 -16.42 26.47
CA SER A 237 -5.67 -15.90 27.00
C SER A 237 -6.88 -16.74 26.57
N ILE A 238 -6.87 -17.28 25.35
CA ILE A 238 -7.92 -18.18 24.86
C ILE A 238 -7.87 -19.49 25.64
N ASP A 239 -6.69 -20.06 25.82
CA ASP A 239 -6.51 -21.32 26.55
C ASP A 239 -6.92 -21.18 28.02
N ALA A 240 -6.52 -20.09 28.68
CA ALA A 240 -6.93 -19.80 30.07
C ALA A 240 -8.44 -19.63 30.21
N HIS A 241 -9.09 -19.02 29.22
CA HIS A 241 -10.55 -18.89 29.20
C HIS A 241 -11.23 -20.26 29.03
N PHE A 242 -10.69 -21.09 28.12
CA PHE A 242 -11.19 -22.45 27.91
C PHE A 242 -11.06 -23.30 29.18
N GLU A 243 -9.92 -23.26 29.88
CA GLU A 243 -9.72 -23.98 31.13
C GLU A 243 -10.74 -23.54 32.20
N HIS A 244 -10.94 -22.23 32.37
CA HIS A 244 -11.91 -21.69 33.32
C HIS A 244 -13.35 -22.16 32.99
N GLU A 245 -13.76 -22.08 31.72
CA GLU A 245 -15.10 -22.51 31.30
C GLU A 245 -15.29 -24.02 31.33
N SER A 246 -14.25 -24.81 31.06
CA SER A 246 -14.29 -26.27 31.11
C SER A 246 -14.58 -26.81 32.53
N VAL A 247 -14.10 -26.10 33.56
CA VAL A 247 -14.37 -26.41 34.96
C VAL A 247 -15.73 -25.86 35.41
N ALA A 248 -16.09 -24.66 34.97
CA ALA A 248 -17.34 -24.00 35.38
C ALA A 248 -18.60 -24.60 34.73
N ALA A 249 -18.50 -25.10 33.50
CA ALA A 249 -19.60 -25.70 32.76
C ALA A 249 -19.17 -26.95 31.98
N PRO A 250 -18.85 -28.08 32.66
CA PRO A 250 -18.35 -29.29 32.01
C PRO A 250 -19.31 -29.84 30.94
N TRP A 251 -20.62 -29.63 31.13
CA TRP A 251 -21.69 -30.05 30.22
C TRP A 251 -21.72 -29.29 28.89
N ALA A 252 -21.14 -28.08 28.84
CA ALA A 252 -21.09 -27.27 27.62
C ALA A 252 -19.93 -27.69 26.70
N PHE A 253 -18.89 -28.34 27.26
CA PHE A 253 -17.69 -28.76 26.54
C PHE A 253 -17.56 -30.28 26.37
N SER A 254 -18.46 -31.07 26.94
CA SER A 254 -18.60 -32.49 26.63
C SER A 254 -19.30 -32.67 25.27
N PHE A 255 -18.62 -32.34 24.17
CA PHE A 255 -19.06 -32.81 22.86
C PHE A 255 -18.88 -34.34 22.85
N GLN A 256 -20.01 -35.05 22.82
CA GLN A 256 -20.05 -36.49 22.61
C GLN A 256 -19.21 -36.84 21.38
N ALA A 257 -18.11 -37.56 21.60
CA ALA A 257 -17.43 -38.29 20.55
C ALA A 257 -18.39 -39.38 20.07
N HIS A 258 -18.97 -39.19 18.89
CA HIS A 258 -19.65 -40.21 18.09
C HIS A 258 -18.98 -40.30 16.73
#